data_AF-M5RU80-F1
#
_entry.id   AF-M5RU80-F1
#
_cell.length_a   1.000
_cell.length_b   1.000
_cell.length_c   1.000
_cell.angle_alpha   90.00
_cell.angle_beta   90.00
_cell.angle_gamma   90.00
#
_symmetry.space_group_name_H-M   'P 1'
#
loop_
_entity.id
_entity.type
_entity.pdbx_description
1 polymer ?
#
loop_
_entity_poly.entity_id
_entity_poly.type
_entity_poly.pdbx_seq_one_letter_code
_entity_poly.pdbx_strand_id
1 'polypeptide(L)'
;MLSAMAPANVVQISLESPPVVETRGRQGFSVFFFSKVFSMNTNRPLLVRSGFTLVELLVVIAIIGVLVGLLLPAVQAAREAARRMSCSNNFKQLGLGMHNYHSAYNGLPIHGSGTEDATLSNSYWWSNTKNASQNQLSALVGLTPFIEQQAVWENISNPNDFNTDGSIDFPAMGPSPQNWLDYAPYNTQLATLRCPSDPGQGLPAAGRTNYAMCGGDSGRWINFGARVDNPWRELNSAQAEEQRAADRGVFVCYKQMKFRDILDGLSNTIAMAEIATDLGDKDKRTISYDRPSWSYPGPRDNPSECGSGGLVDAARPQFWAASTPTDSSSNGRGYQWFSRLPLYSMVTTILPPNKELCGYDRGVDLIVLPPSSRHQGGVHVLMADGAVKFITDSIEAGDSTAPMVHRWGNATNKNQPGAPSPYGLWGALGSRASKETIDAEF
;
A
#
# COMPACT_ATOMS: atom_id res chain seq x y z
N MET A 1 -20.24 -42.26 -35.74
CA MET A 1 -20.69 -43.24 -34.73
C MET A 1 -21.18 -42.45 -33.54
N LEU A 2 -22.49 -42.20 -33.50
CA LEU A 2 -23.16 -41.54 -32.38
C LEU A 2 -23.08 -42.48 -31.16
N SER A 3 -22.47 -42.04 -30.07
CA SER A 3 -22.68 -42.64 -28.76
C SER A 3 -23.46 -41.67 -27.91
N ALA A 4 -24.72 -42.03 -27.69
CA ALA A 4 -25.63 -41.40 -26.77
C ALA A 4 -25.07 -41.50 -25.33
N MET A 5 -24.98 -40.37 -24.64
CA MET A 5 -24.91 -40.33 -23.19
C MET A 5 -26.24 -39.77 -22.68
N ALA A 6 -26.89 -40.58 -21.85
CA ALA A 6 -28.14 -40.30 -21.18
C ALA A 6 -28.01 -39.05 -20.28
N PRO A 7 -29.08 -38.26 -20.11
CA PRO A 7 -29.08 -37.17 -19.14
C PRO A 7 -29.11 -37.75 -17.73
N ALA A 8 -28.06 -37.47 -16.96
CA ALA A 8 -28.05 -37.71 -15.53
C ALA A 8 -29.12 -36.83 -14.87
N ASN A 9 -29.93 -37.45 -14.02
CA ASN A 9 -30.98 -36.84 -13.22
C ASN A 9 -30.48 -35.57 -12.53
N VAL A 10 -31.03 -34.42 -12.96
CA VAL A 10 -30.99 -33.18 -12.20
C VAL A 10 -31.89 -33.38 -10.99
N VAL A 11 -31.30 -33.80 -9.87
CA VAL A 11 -31.93 -33.65 -8.57
C VAL A 11 -31.99 -32.14 -8.33
N GLN A 12 -33.16 -31.55 -8.56
CA GLN A 12 -33.50 -30.22 -8.06
C GLN A 12 -33.42 -30.28 -6.53
N ILE A 13 -32.26 -29.94 -5.99
CA ILE A 13 -32.15 -29.52 -4.60
C ILE A 13 -32.76 -28.13 -4.58
N SER A 14 -34.06 -28.06 -4.30
CA SER A 14 -34.71 -26.83 -3.86
C SER A 14 -33.90 -26.29 -2.70
N LEU A 15 -33.20 -25.17 -2.93
CA LEU A 15 -32.69 -24.33 -1.85
C LEU A 15 -33.92 -23.67 -1.21
N GLU A 16 -34.61 -24.42 -0.36
CA GLU A 16 -35.50 -23.83 0.64
C GLU A 16 -34.64 -22.91 1.49
N SER A 17 -34.86 -21.61 1.33
CA SER A 17 -34.35 -20.58 2.20
C SER A 17 -34.62 -20.97 3.65
N PRO A 18 -33.62 -21.00 4.54
CA PRO A 18 -33.87 -21.27 5.94
C PRO A 18 -34.85 -20.23 6.49
N PRO A 19 -35.81 -20.63 7.34
CA PRO A 19 -36.82 -19.72 7.85
C PRO A 19 -36.14 -18.58 8.58
N VAL A 20 -36.48 -17.35 8.17
CA VAL A 20 -36.15 -16.12 8.90
C VAL A 20 -36.74 -16.28 10.30
N VAL A 21 -35.88 -16.58 11.27
CA VAL A 21 -36.24 -16.52 12.68
C VAL A 21 -36.45 -15.04 12.98
N GLU A 22 -37.71 -14.63 12.91
CA GLU A 22 -38.18 -13.32 13.34
C GLU A 22 -38.05 -13.25 14.86
N THR A 23 -36.84 -12.98 15.34
CA THR A 23 -36.62 -12.60 16.73
C THR A 23 -37.29 -11.23 16.90
N ARG A 24 -38.51 -11.22 17.44
CA ARG A 24 -39.11 -10.04 18.08
C ARG A 24 -38.29 -9.67 19.32
N GLY A 25 -37.09 -9.17 19.09
CA GLY A 25 -36.23 -8.51 20.06
C GLY A 25 -36.69 -7.07 20.22
N ARG A 26 -37.66 -6.87 21.10
CA ARG A 26 -38.13 -5.56 21.55
C ARG A 26 -37.01 -4.87 22.35
N GLN A 27 -35.98 -4.37 21.68
CA GLN A 27 -34.94 -3.52 22.26
C GLN A 27 -35.38 -2.07 22.10
N GLY A 28 -36.40 -1.68 22.87
CA GLY A 28 -36.65 -0.29 23.16
C GLY A 28 -35.44 0.23 23.96
N PHE A 29 -34.87 1.33 23.51
CA PHE A 29 -33.85 2.10 24.21
C PHE A 29 -34.46 2.58 25.53
N SER A 30 -34.40 1.75 26.57
CA SER A 30 -34.81 2.10 27.92
C SER A 30 -33.68 2.92 28.53
N VAL A 31 -33.86 4.23 28.51
CA VAL A 31 -33.08 5.15 29.33
C VAL A 31 -33.24 4.70 30.78
N PHE A 32 -32.17 4.17 31.37
CA PHE A 32 -32.09 3.82 32.79
C PHE A 32 -32.27 5.09 33.62
N PHE A 33 -33.53 5.40 33.95
CA PHE A 33 -33.86 6.35 35.01
C PHE A 33 -33.68 5.63 36.35
N PHE A 34 -32.67 6.05 37.11
CA PHE A 34 -32.49 5.69 38.51
C PHE A 34 -33.66 6.28 39.32
N SER A 35 -34.73 5.51 39.52
CA SER A 35 -35.76 5.82 40.52
C SER A 35 -35.37 5.18 41.85
N LYS A 36 -34.67 5.94 42.70
CA LYS A 36 -34.59 5.63 44.12
C LYS A 36 -35.66 6.48 44.81
N VAL A 37 -36.71 5.80 45.24
CA VAL A 37 -37.84 6.30 46.02
C VAL A 37 -37.32 6.98 47.30
N PHE A 38 -37.35 8.31 47.34
CA PHE A 38 -37.31 9.06 48.59
C PHE A 38 -38.74 9.31 49.03
N SER A 39 -39.17 8.57 50.06
CA SER A 39 -40.33 8.92 50.87
C SER A 39 -40.04 10.26 51.56
N MET A 40 -40.78 11.31 51.20
CA MET A 40 -40.76 12.59 51.91
C MET A 40 -42.14 12.83 52.54
N ASN A 41 -42.13 12.65 53.85
CA ASN A 41 -43.18 13.05 54.77
C ASN A 41 -43.39 14.57 54.73
N THR A 42 -44.61 14.97 55.02
CA THR A 42 -45.21 16.30 54.86
C THR A 42 -44.53 17.42 55.66
N ASN A 43 -44.79 18.65 55.19
CA ASN A 43 -44.47 19.97 55.76
C ASN A 43 -43.12 20.60 55.36
N ARG A 44 -43.09 21.21 54.16
CA ARG A 44 -42.17 22.31 53.83
C ARG A 44 -42.97 23.49 53.24
N PRO A 45 -42.61 24.74 53.57
CA PRO A 45 -43.32 25.93 53.10
C PRO A 45 -43.24 26.01 51.57
N LEU A 46 -44.24 26.64 50.95
CA LEU A 46 -44.32 26.89 49.51
C LEU A 46 -43.09 27.68 49.01
N LEU A 47 -42.00 26.97 48.72
CA LEU A 47 -40.89 27.50 47.95
C LEU A 47 -41.39 27.64 46.51
N VAL A 48 -41.52 28.89 46.08
CA VAL A 48 -41.80 29.29 44.69
C VAL A 48 -40.93 28.45 43.76
N ARG A 49 -41.55 27.56 42.97
CA ARG A 49 -40.88 26.96 41.81
C ARG A 49 -40.63 28.11 40.83
N SER A 50 -39.39 28.58 40.73
CA SER A 50 -38.98 29.47 39.64
C SER A 50 -39.16 28.70 38.33
N GLY A 51 -40.22 29.01 37.58
CA GLY A 51 -40.42 28.49 36.24
C GLY A 51 -39.25 28.94 35.37
N PHE A 52 -38.61 28.00 34.68
CA PHE A 52 -37.55 28.31 33.74
C PHE A 52 -38.14 29.13 32.60
N THR A 53 -37.63 30.34 32.39
CA THR A 53 -38.12 31.21 31.32
C THR A 53 -37.55 30.74 29.98
N LEU A 54 -38.31 30.91 28.90
CA LEU A 54 -37.84 30.58 27.54
C LEU A 54 -36.52 31.28 27.20
N VAL A 55 -36.31 32.49 27.74
CA VAL A 55 -35.10 33.29 27.55
C VAL A 55 -33.88 32.63 28.21
N GLU A 56 -34.01 32.11 29.43
CA GLU A 56 -32.92 31.40 30.11
C GLU A 56 -32.51 30.13 29.36
N LEU A 57 -33.48 29.38 28.82
CA LEU A 57 -33.20 28.22 27.96
C LEU A 57 -32.41 28.65 26.71
N LEU A 58 -32.86 29.72 26.07
CA LEU A 58 -32.29 30.23 24.82
C LEU A 58 -30.84 30.69 25.00
N VAL A 59 -30.52 31.37 26.11
CA VAL A 59 -29.14 31.78 26.42
C VAL A 59 -28.23 30.57 26.64
N VAL A 60 -28.70 29.54 27.36
CA VAL A 60 -27.89 28.34 27.62
C VAL A 60 -27.59 27.59 26.32
N ILE A 61 -28.58 27.37 25.46
CA ILE A 61 -28.34 26.72 24.16
C ILE A 61 -27.44 27.58 23.26
N ALA A 62 -27.53 28.91 23.33
CA ALA A 62 -26.66 29.81 22.59
C ALA A 62 -25.19 29.69 23.04
N ILE A 63 -24.95 29.65 24.35
CA ILE A 63 -23.59 29.46 24.90
C ILE A 63 -23.03 28.08 24.53
N ILE A 64 -23.81 27.01 24.69
CA ILE A 64 -23.39 25.66 24.28
C ILE A 64 -23.11 25.63 22.77
N GLY A 65 -23.97 26.26 21.96
CA GLY A 65 -23.79 26.37 20.52
C GLY A 65 -22.48 27.06 20.13
N VAL A 66 -22.13 28.16 20.81
CA VAL A 66 -20.85 28.86 20.59
C VAL A 66 -19.66 28.00 21.04
N LEU A 67 -19.72 27.38 22.23
CA LEU A 67 -18.64 26.52 22.72
C LEU A 67 -18.40 25.32 21.81
N VAL A 68 -19.46 24.61 21.40
CA VAL A 68 -19.36 23.49 20.47
C VAL A 68 -18.89 23.96 19.08
N GLY A 69 -19.38 25.11 18.61
CA GLY A 69 -18.97 25.71 17.35
C GLY A 69 -17.48 26.03 17.28
N LEU A 70 -16.87 26.46 18.39
CA LEU A 70 -15.44 26.74 18.48
C LEU A 70 -14.60 25.47 18.72
N LEU A 71 -15.14 24.49 19.45
CA LEU A 71 -14.41 23.26 19.79
C LEU A 71 -14.40 22.22 18.66
N LEU A 72 -15.46 22.13 17.85
CA LEU A 72 -15.56 21.08 16.83
C LEU A 72 -14.44 21.15 15.77
N PRO A 73 -14.12 22.32 15.17
CA PRO A 73 -13.00 22.42 14.23
C PRO A 73 -11.65 22.07 14.88
N ALA A 74 -11.46 22.51 16.13
CA ALA A 74 -10.23 22.27 16.89
C ALA A 74 -10.02 20.77 17.20
N VAL A 75 -11.07 20.05 17.60
CA VAL A 75 -11.00 18.62 17.88
C VAL A 75 -10.66 17.83 16.62
N GLN A 76 -11.17 18.22 15.44
CA GLN A 76 -10.85 17.53 14.19
C GLN A 76 -9.40 17.77 13.76
N ALA A 77 -8.92 19.01 13.88
CA ALA A 77 -7.52 19.33 13.61
C ALA A 77 -6.57 18.54 14.53
N ALA A 78 -6.91 18.47 15.83
CA ALA A 78 -6.13 17.68 16.79
C ALA A 78 -6.14 16.19 16.47
N ARG A 79 -7.29 15.64 16.05
CA ARG A 79 -7.39 14.22 15.64
C ARG A 79 -6.55 13.92 14.41
N GLU A 80 -6.55 14.79 13.40
CA GLU A 80 -5.71 14.59 12.21
C GLU A 80 -4.22 14.70 12.53
N ALA A 81 -3.83 15.66 13.37
CA ALA A 81 -2.45 15.75 13.84
C ALA A 81 -2.02 14.47 14.58
N ALA A 82 -2.88 13.92 15.44
CA ALA A 82 -2.61 12.66 16.13
C ALA A 82 -2.46 11.48 15.17
N ARG A 83 -3.32 11.36 14.15
CA ARG A 83 -3.19 10.31 13.12
C ARG A 83 -1.89 10.45 12.34
N ARG A 84 -1.53 11.67 11.94
CA ARG A 84 -0.27 11.98 11.25
C ARG A 84 0.96 11.59 12.07
N MET A 85 0.97 11.93 13.37
CA MET A 85 2.03 11.49 14.27
C MET A 85 2.10 9.97 14.39
N SER A 86 0.96 9.28 14.43
CA SER A 86 0.94 7.81 14.47
C SER A 86 1.49 7.18 13.20
N CYS A 87 1.16 7.69 12.01
CA CYS A 87 1.70 7.17 10.75
C CYS A 87 3.22 7.40 10.67
N SER A 88 3.70 8.59 11.08
CA SER A 88 5.14 8.88 11.19
C SER A 88 5.85 7.92 12.17
N ASN A 89 5.23 7.60 13.31
CA ASN A 89 5.81 6.67 14.28
C ASN A 89 5.86 5.22 13.77
N ASN A 90 4.84 4.76 13.06
CA ASN A 90 4.86 3.46 12.39
C ASN A 90 6.02 3.38 11.38
N PHE A 91 6.26 4.47 10.64
CA PHE A 91 7.41 4.59 9.75
C PHE A 91 8.75 4.54 10.48
N LYS A 92 8.87 5.19 11.65
CA LYS A 92 10.07 5.10 12.50
C LYS A 92 10.33 3.67 12.98
N GLN A 93 9.29 2.91 13.30
CA GLN A 93 9.42 1.49 13.66
C GLN A 93 9.97 0.68 12.48
N LEU A 94 9.48 0.93 11.26
CA LEU A 94 10.01 0.30 10.05
C LEU A 94 11.46 0.69 9.78
N GLY A 95 11.83 1.96 9.95
CA GLY A 95 13.20 2.44 9.84
C GLY A 95 14.13 1.75 10.84
N LEU A 96 13.75 1.71 12.12
CA LEU A 96 14.52 1.00 13.14
C LEU A 96 14.63 -0.50 12.79
N GLY A 97 13.54 -1.13 12.36
CA GLY A 97 13.52 -2.52 11.94
C GLY A 97 14.47 -2.80 10.78
N MET A 98 14.54 -1.89 9.80
CA MET A 98 15.46 -1.96 8.66
C MET A 98 16.93 -1.88 9.09
N HIS A 99 17.28 -0.97 10.01
CA HIS A 99 18.64 -0.87 10.54
C HIS A 99 19.02 -2.08 11.42
N ASN A 100 18.07 -2.62 12.20
CA ASN A 100 18.27 -3.84 12.98
C ASN A 100 18.47 -5.06 12.07
N TYR A 101 17.67 -5.18 11.01
CA TYR A 101 17.85 -6.20 9.98
C TYR A 101 19.24 -6.11 9.34
N HIS A 102 19.66 -4.90 8.94
CA HIS A 102 21.00 -4.69 8.37
C HIS A 102 22.11 -5.05 9.37
N SER A 103 21.93 -4.74 10.66
CA SER A 103 22.90 -5.08 11.70
C SER A 103 23.03 -6.60 11.91
N ALA A 104 21.92 -7.33 11.80
CA ALA A 104 21.90 -8.78 11.95
C ALA A 104 22.41 -9.54 10.71
N TYR A 105 22.05 -9.07 9.50
CA TYR A 105 22.27 -9.81 8.24
C TYR A 105 23.26 -9.14 7.28
N ASN A 106 23.85 -8.00 7.64
CA ASN A 106 24.79 -7.22 6.83
C ASN A 106 24.26 -6.88 5.41
N GLY A 107 22.96 -6.59 5.34
CA GLY A 107 22.24 -6.21 4.14
C GLY A 107 20.80 -5.84 4.45
N LEU A 108 20.15 -5.12 3.56
CA LEU A 108 18.73 -4.77 3.62
C LEU A 108 17.87 -6.00 3.29
N PRO A 109 16.61 -6.02 3.77
CA PRO A 109 15.68 -7.09 3.42
C PRO A 109 15.46 -7.13 1.90
N ILE A 110 15.43 -8.34 1.34
CA ILE A 110 15.25 -8.55 -0.09
C ILE A 110 13.79 -8.29 -0.45
N HIS A 111 13.57 -7.42 -1.43
CA HIS A 111 12.26 -7.27 -2.05
C HIS A 111 12.13 -8.32 -3.15
N GLY A 112 11.25 -9.32 -2.98
CA GLY A 112 11.17 -10.48 -3.86
C GLY A 112 12.04 -11.64 -3.43
N SER A 113 11.89 -12.05 -2.18
CA SER A 113 12.40 -13.32 -1.66
C SER A 113 11.32 -14.41 -1.73
N GLY A 114 11.69 -15.64 -1.40
CA GLY A 114 10.75 -16.74 -1.25
C GLY A 114 11.33 -18.05 -1.73
N THR A 115 10.44 -18.96 -2.10
CA THR A 115 10.76 -20.28 -2.64
C THR A 115 10.34 -20.36 -4.11
N GLU A 116 10.94 -21.28 -4.84
CA GLU A 116 10.52 -21.66 -6.18
C GLU A 116 9.93 -23.06 -6.16
N ASP A 117 8.91 -23.28 -6.99
CA ASP A 117 8.31 -24.60 -7.12
C ASP A 117 9.16 -25.43 -8.10
N ALA A 118 9.93 -26.37 -7.56
CA ALA A 118 10.80 -27.25 -8.32
C ALA A 118 10.04 -28.18 -9.29
N THR A 119 8.72 -28.31 -9.15
CA THR A 119 7.89 -29.12 -10.07
C THR A 119 7.53 -28.37 -11.35
N LEU A 120 7.69 -27.04 -11.37
CA LEU A 120 7.41 -26.23 -12.54
C LEU A 120 8.66 -26.11 -13.41
N SER A 121 8.52 -26.39 -14.71
CA SER A 121 9.60 -26.25 -15.69
C SER A 121 10.14 -24.82 -15.77
N ASN A 122 9.32 -23.83 -15.44
CA ASN A 122 9.69 -22.43 -15.24
C ASN A 122 8.80 -21.83 -14.14
N SER A 123 9.43 -21.26 -13.11
CA SER A 123 8.77 -20.50 -12.04
C SER A 123 8.66 -19.03 -12.45
N TYR A 124 7.44 -18.57 -12.76
CA TYR A 124 7.12 -17.19 -13.16
C TYR A 124 6.25 -16.51 -12.10
N TRP A 125 6.22 -15.16 -12.09
CA TRP A 125 5.40 -14.41 -11.11
C TRP A 125 3.88 -14.60 -11.30
N TRP A 126 3.43 -14.99 -12.50
CA TRP A 126 2.03 -15.35 -12.76
C TRP A 126 1.74 -16.83 -12.51
N SER A 127 2.73 -17.64 -12.13
CA SER A 127 2.51 -19.04 -11.78
C SER A 127 1.76 -19.12 -10.46
N ASN A 128 0.57 -19.72 -10.50
CA ASN A 128 -0.24 -19.93 -9.31
C ASN A 128 0.03 -21.34 -8.75
N THR A 129 0.70 -21.43 -7.60
CA THR A 129 1.05 -22.69 -6.95
C THR A 129 0.95 -22.58 -5.43
N LYS A 130 0.44 -23.64 -4.80
CA LYS A 130 0.41 -23.76 -3.34
C LYS A 130 1.76 -24.16 -2.75
N ASN A 131 2.68 -24.66 -3.58
CA ASN A 131 3.91 -25.31 -3.13
C ASN A 131 5.11 -24.35 -3.01
N ALA A 132 4.97 -23.09 -3.41
CA ALA A 132 6.03 -22.10 -3.29
C ALA A 132 5.49 -20.68 -3.43
N SER A 133 6.18 -19.72 -2.82
CA SER A 133 5.85 -18.29 -2.93
C SER A 133 6.29 -17.65 -4.24
N GLN A 134 6.97 -18.39 -5.11
CA GLN A 134 7.45 -17.95 -6.44
C GLN A 134 8.33 -16.70 -6.38
N ASN A 135 9.13 -16.59 -5.31
CA ASN A 135 9.92 -15.41 -4.95
C ASN A 135 9.11 -14.09 -4.95
N GLN A 136 7.84 -14.14 -4.57
CA GLN A 136 6.98 -12.96 -4.56
C GLN A 136 6.85 -12.30 -3.19
N LEU A 137 7.66 -12.68 -2.20
CA LEU A 137 7.58 -12.08 -0.87
C LEU A 137 8.23 -10.71 -0.85
N SER A 138 7.53 -9.73 -0.29
CA SER A 138 8.00 -8.37 -0.12
C SER A 138 9.08 -8.28 0.98
N ALA A 139 9.82 -7.17 0.99
CA ALA A 139 10.79 -6.88 2.03
C ALA A 139 10.12 -6.74 3.41
N LEU A 140 8.82 -6.42 3.46
CA LEU A 140 8.05 -6.31 4.70
C LEU A 140 7.96 -7.65 5.42
N VAL A 141 7.93 -8.78 4.69
CA VAL A 141 7.96 -10.13 5.30
C VAL A 141 9.26 -10.33 6.06
N GLY A 142 10.41 -9.99 5.47
CA GLY A 142 11.71 -10.08 6.17
C GLY A 142 11.85 -9.10 7.34
N LEU A 143 11.08 -8.01 7.36
CA LEU A 143 11.05 -7.04 8.45
C LEU A 143 10.16 -7.44 9.63
N THR A 144 9.19 -8.35 9.44
CA THR A 144 8.25 -8.78 10.50
C THR A 144 8.89 -9.10 11.86
N PRO A 145 10.00 -9.87 11.97
CA PRO A 145 10.61 -10.14 13.28
C PRO A 145 11.24 -8.89 13.93
N PHE A 146 11.57 -7.87 13.14
CA PHE A 146 12.18 -6.61 13.61
C PHE A 146 11.18 -5.50 13.93
N ILE A 147 9.88 -5.78 13.76
CA ILE A 147 8.77 -4.86 14.06
C ILE A 147 7.75 -5.49 15.04
N GLU A 148 8.23 -6.33 15.95
CA GLU A 148 7.42 -7.02 16.97
C GLU A 148 6.34 -7.96 16.38
N GLN A 149 6.58 -8.52 15.18
CA GLN A 149 5.68 -9.47 14.52
C GLN A 149 6.34 -10.86 14.34
N GLN A 150 7.09 -11.30 15.35
CA GLN A 150 7.79 -12.59 15.37
C GLN A 150 6.86 -13.78 15.11
N ALA A 151 5.66 -13.80 15.70
CA ALA A 151 4.69 -14.88 15.49
C ALA A 151 4.24 -15.01 14.03
N VAL A 152 4.14 -13.89 13.30
CA VAL A 152 3.78 -13.90 11.87
C VAL A 152 4.95 -14.44 11.05
N TRP A 153 6.18 -14.05 11.37
CA TRP A 153 7.38 -14.62 10.76
C TRP A 153 7.48 -16.13 10.95
N GLU A 154 7.22 -16.63 12.16
CA GLU A 154 7.29 -18.07 12.47
C GLU A 154 6.25 -18.87 11.69
N ASN A 155 5.04 -18.33 11.52
CA ASN A 155 3.99 -18.96 10.71
C ASN A 155 4.30 -18.95 9.20
N ILE A 156 5.06 -17.96 8.71
CA ILE A 156 5.46 -17.87 7.31
C ILE A 156 6.69 -18.72 7.02
N SER A 157 7.69 -18.68 7.89
CA SER A 157 8.99 -19.33 7.70
C SER A 157 8.95 -20.85 7.90
N ASN A 158 7.98 -21.36 8.64
CA ASN A 158 7.79 -22.79 8.85
C ASN A 158 6.70 -23.38 7.94
N PRO A 159 6.76 -24.69 7.64
CA PRO A 159 5.64 -25.38 7.01
C PRO A 159 4.38 -25.32 7.87
N ASN A 160 3.23 -25.17 7.22
CA ASN A 160 1.94 -25.08 7.88
C ASN A 160 1.07 -26.30 7.53
N ASP A 161 0.60 -26.96 8.58
CA ASP A 161 -0.43 -28.00 8.57
C ASP A 161 -1.65 -27.42 9.31
N PHE A 162 -2.61 -26.89 8.55
CA PHE A 162 -3.75 -26.15 9.11
C PHE A 162 -4.81 -27.09 9.68
N ASN A 163 -4.92 -28.29 9.12
CA ASN A 163 -5.93 -29.28 9.50
C ASN A 163 -5.42 -30.27 10.57
N THR A 164 -4.13 -30.21 10.91
CA THR A 164 -3.44 -31.09 11.88
C THR A 164 -3.57 -32.57 11.51
N ASP A 165 -3.66 -32.89 10.22
CA ASP A 165 -3.77 -34.26 9.72
C ASP A 165 -2.39 -34.94 9.54
N GLY A 166 -1.30 -34.20 9.80
CA GLY A 166 0.08 -34.66 9.64
C GLY A 166 0.63 -34.47 8.23
N SER A 167 -0.15 -33.94 7.30
CA SER A 167 0.27 -33.52 5.97
C SER A 167 0.49 -32.00 5.93
N ILE A 168 1.58 -31.59 5.30
CA ILE A 168 1.86 -30.17 5.09
C ILE A 168 0.91 -29.64 4.01
N ASP A 169 0.03 -28.72 4.38
CA ASP A 169 -0.87 -28.03 3.45
C ASP A 169 -0.11 -26.98 2.63
N PHE A 170 0.74 -26.21 3.32
CA PHE A 170 1.57 -25.16 2.73
C PHE A 170 3.01 -25.30 3.20
N PRO A 171 3.99 -25.31 2.29
CA PRO A 171 5.40 -25.40 2.66
C PRO A 171 5.88 -24.09 3.30
N ALA A 172 7.10 -24.15 3.85
CA ALA A 172 7.81 -22.97 4.33
C ALA A 172 7.83 -21.87 3.26
N MET A 173 7.71 -20.62 3.72
CA MET A 173 7.59 -19.40 2.93
C MET A 173 6.24 -19.22 2.21
N GLY A 174 5.28 -20.13 2.43
CA GLY A 174 3.90 -20.01 1.95
C GLY A 174 3.73 -20.19 0.44
N PRO A 175 2.47 -20.09 -0.04
CA PRO A 175 2.13 -20.25 -1.45
C PRO A 175 2.34 -18.97 -2.27
N SER A 176 2.14 -19.02 -3.59
CA SER A 176 2.18 -17.84 -4.44
C SER A 176 1.10 -16.83 -4.01
N PRO A 177 1.25 -15.50 -4.12
CA PRO A 177 0.30 -14.53 -3.57
C PRO A 177 -1.15 -14.58 -4.08
N GLN A 178 -1.40 -15.22 -5.21
CA GLN A 178 -2.71 -15.24 -5.85
C GLN A 178 -3.58 -16.42 -5.35
N ASN A 179 -4.81 -16.13 -4.93
CA ASN A 179 -5.91 -17.09 -4.71
C ASN A 179 -5.89 -17.98 -3.45
N TRP A 180 -4.99 -17.77 -2.48
CA TRP A 180 -4.95 -18.59 -1.23
C TRP A 180 -5.49 -17.84 -0.02
N LEU A 181 -6.80 -17.60 -0.01
CA LEU A 181 -7.48 -16.98 1.14
C LEU A 181 -7.36 -17.85 2.41
N ASP A 182 -7.14 -19.15 2.26
CA ASP A 182 -7.01 -20.09 3.38
C ASP A 182 -5.65 -19.99 4.09
N TYR A 183 -4.65 -19.37 3.46
CA TYR A 183 -3.35 -19.14 4.09
C TYR A 183 -3.41 -17.94 5.05
N ALA A 184 -3.80 -18.20 6.30
CA ALA A 184 -4.04 -17.19 7.33
C ALA A 184 -2.92 -16.13 7.54
N PRO A 185 -1.61 -16.47 7.47
CA PRO A 185 -0.55 -15.48 7.71
C PRO A 185 -0.60 -14.28 6.76
N TYR A 186 -0.96 -14.49 5.49
CA TYR A 186 -1.07 -13.41 4.50
C TYR A 186 -2.23 -12.45 4.82
N ASN A 187 -3.34 -12.97 5.34
CA ASN A 187 -4.51 -12.17 5.68
C ASN A 187 -4.37 -11.41 7.02
N THR A 188 -3.26 -11.55 7.72
CA THR A 188 -3.04 -10.89 9.01
C THR A 188 -2.89 -9.37 8.81
N GLN A 189 -3.70 -8.58 9.50
CA GLN A 189 -3.62 -7.12 9.47
C GLN A 189 -2.58 -6.66 10.50
N LEU A 190 -1.43 -6.19 10.03
CA LEU A 190 -0.36 -5.69 10.88
C LEU A 190 -0.59 -4.21 11.22
N ALA A 191 -0.86 -3.89 12.48
CA ALA A 191 -1.11 -2.52 12.92
C ALA A 191 0.05 -1.56 12.58
N THR A 192 1.30 -2.04 12.68
CA THR A 192 2.50 -1.28 12.28
C THR A 192 2.56 -0.98 10.78
N LEU A 193 1.89 -1.76 9.93
CA LEU A 193 1.82 -1.51 8.49
C LEU A 193 0.63 -0.65 8.06
N ARG A 194 -0.24 -0.26 9.01
CA ARG A 194 -1.42 0.56 8.74
C ARG A 194 -1.20 1.99 9.21
N CYS A 195 -1.66 2.94 8.41
CA CYS A 195 -1.76 4.34 8.81
C CYS A 195 -3.19 4.60 9.29
N PRO A 196 -3.41 5.11 10.52
CA PRO A 196 -4.76 5.41 11.02
C PRO A 196 -5.57 6.42 10.20
N SER A 197 -4.94 7.18 9.30
CA SER A 197 -5.64 8.06 8.35
C SER A 197 -6.21 7.33 7.14
N ASP A 198 -5.82 6.07 6.90
CA ASP A 198 -6.36 5.24 5.83
C ASP A 198 -7.54 4.39 6.35
N PRO A 199 -8.76 4.58 5.83
CA PRO A 199 -9.95 3.87 6.31
C PRO A 199 -10.10 2.46 5.74
N GLY A 200 -9.21 2.01 4.85
CA GLY A 200 -9.31 0.73 4.16
C GLY A 200 -9.31 -0.45 5.12
N GLN A 201 -10.27 -1.36 4.95
CA GLN A 201 -10.43 -2.55 5.77
C GLN A 201 -10.98 -3.70 4.94
N GLY A 202 -10.69 -4.94 5.38
CA GLY A 202 -11.29 -6.16 4.83
C GLY A 202 -11.01 -6.42 3.35
N LEU A 203 -11.83 -7.32 2.80
CA LEU A 203 -11.80 -7.72 1.40
C LEU A 203 -12.06 -6.53 0.47
N PRO A 204 -11.50 -6.53 -0.75
CA PRO A 204 -10.77 -7.63 -1.40
C PRO A 204 -9.27 -7.73 -1.04
N ALA A 205 -8.78 -6.90 -0.10
CA ALA A 205 -7.38 -6.94 0.32
C ALA A 205 -7.09 -8.13 1.26
N ALA A 206 -5.99 -8.84 1.00
CA ALA A 206 -5.46 -9.90 1.84
C ALA A 206 -4.34 -9.33 2.74
N GLY A 207 -4.70 -8.45 3.68
CA GLY A 207 -3.75 -7.77 4.56
C GLY A 207 -3.13 -6.53 3.91
N ARG A 208 -3.51 -5.34 4.39
CA ARG A 208 -3.16 -4.07 3.76
C ARG A 208 -1.82 -3.52 4.26
N THR A 209 -1.13 -2.76 3.40
CA THR A 209 0.03 -1.95 3.78
C THR A 209 -0.12 -0.51 3.32
N ASN A 210 0.29 0.44 4.15
CA ASN A 210 0.44 1.85 3.81
C ASN A 210 1.89 2.26 3.57
N TYR A 211 2.83 1.32 3.63
CA TYR A 211 4.25 1.61 3.54
C TYR A 211 4.88 0.72 2.48
N ALA A 212 5.59 1.34 1.55
CA ALA A 212 6.10 0.67 0.35
C ALA A 212 7.54 1.06 0.07
N MET A 213 8.24 0.15 -0.58
CA MET A 213 9.68 0.22 -0.87
C MET A 213 9.94 1.15 -2.06
N CYS A 214 10.97 1.99 -1.96
CA CYS A 214 11.35 2.88 -3.04
C CYS A 214 12.13 2.13 -4.13
N GLY A 215 11.53 2.02 -5.31
CA GLY A 215 12.15 1.50 -6.53
C GLY A 215 12.91 2.57 -7.34
N GLY A 216 12.85 3.82 -6.91
CA GLY A 216 13.56 4.96 -7.50
C GLY A 216 12.77 5.65 -8.61
N ASP A 217 13.48 6.22 -9.56
CA ASP A 217 12.95 7.17 -10.53
C ASP A 217 12.81 6.59 -11.95
N SER A 218 12.69 5.27 -12.06
CA SER A 218 12.28 4.60 -13.31
C SER A 218 11.40 3.41 -12.97
N GLY A 219 10.25 3.33 -13.63
CA GLY A 219 9.29 2.24 -13.45
C GLY A 219 9.51 1.08 -14.40
N ARG A 220 10.55 1.12 -15.22
CA ARG A 220 10.71 0.20 -16.36
C ARG A 220 11.28 -1.14 -15.94
N TRP A 221 10.52 -2.20 -16.16
CA TRP A 221 10.85 -3.59 -15.76
C TRP A 221 11.11 -3.74 -14.26
N ILE A 222 10.48 -2.86 -13.46
CA ILE A 222 10.65 -2.77 -12.01
C ILE A 222 10.26 -4.06 -11.28
N ASN A 223 9.36 -4.86 -11.86
CA ASN A 223 8.94 -6.17 -11.35
C ASN A 223 9.97 -7.30 -11.60
N PHE A 224 10.85 -7.17 -12.59
CA PHE A 224 11.78 -8.25 -12.94
C PHE A 224 13.03 -8.26 -12.08
N GLY A 225 13.50 -7.08 -11.61
CA GLY A 225 14.65 -6.96 -10.70
C GLY A 225 15.91 -7.69 -11.14
N ALA A 226 16.93 -7.80 -10.29
CA ALA A 226 18.15 -8.54 -10.62
C ALA A 226 17.99 -10.08 -10.53
N ARG A 227 16.90 -10.64 -11.07
CA ARG A 227 16.67 -12.09 -11.03
C ARG A 227 17.73 -12.81 -11.86
N VAL A 228 18.35 -13.81 -11.24
CA VAL A 228 19.16 -14.79 -11.95
C VAL A 228 18.20 -15.89 -12.39
N ASP A 229 17.65 -15.78 -13.59
CA ASP A 229 16.57 -16.68 -14.06
C ASP A 229 16.99 -18.15 -14.29
N ASN A 230 18.26 -18.51 -14.05
CA ASN A 230 18.76 -19.88 -14.22
C ASN A 230 20.17 -20.03 -13.58
N PRO A 231 20.56 -21.21 -13.06
CA PRO A 231 21.96 -21.52 -12.76
C PRO A 231 22.94 -21.31 -13.93
N TRP A 232 22.47 -21.13 -15.17
CA TRP A 232 23.28 -21.01 -16.39
C TRP A 232 23.05 -19.75 -17.23
N ARG A 233 22.70 -18.58 -16.67
CA ARG A 233 22.70 -17.33 -17.46
C ARG A 233 23.34 -16.14 -16.77
N GLU A 234 24.21 -15.51 -17.55
CA GLU A 234 25.19 -14.52 -17.15
C GLU A 234 24.57 -13.17 -16.79
N LEU A 235 25.31 -12.41 -15.99
CA LEU A 235 25.06 -11.00 -15.63
C LEU A 235 25.00 -10.04 -16.85
N ASN A 236 24.99 -10.55 -18.09
CA ASN A 236 25.13 -9.83 -19.36
C ASN A 236 23.93 -10.01 -20.32
N SER A 237 22.75 -10.43 -19.85
CA SER A 237 21.54 -10.46 -20.69
C SER A 237 20.99 -9.05 -20.94
N ALA A 238 20.20 -8.88 -22.01
CA ALA A 238 19.50 -7.63 -22.31
C ALA A 238 18.61 -7.13 -21.14
N GLN A 239 18.04 -8.06 -20.37
CA GLN A 239 17.27 -7.77 -19.16
C GLN A 239 18.15 -7.30 -18.02
N ALA A 240 19.29 -7.96 -17.79
CA ALA A 240 20.24 -7.54 -16.77
C ALA A 240 20.83 -6.15 -17.05
N GLU A 241 21.07 -5.81 -18.32
CA GLU A 241 21.47 -4.46 -18.73
C GLU A 241 20.36 -3.42 -18.49
N GLU A 242 19.10 -3.77 -18.77
CA GLU A 242 17.96 -2.90 -18.49
C GLU A 242 17.80 -2.63 -17.00
N GLN A 243 17.84 -3.66 -16.18
CA GLN A 243 17.69 -3.56 -14.73
C GLN A 243 18.81 -2.72 -14.11
N ARG A 244 20.05 -2.87 -14.59
CA ARG A 244 21.15 -1.98 -14.17
C ARG A 244 20.93 -0.51 -14.52
N ALA A 245 20.18 -0.23 -15.58
CA ALA A 245 19.87 1.12 -16.02
C ALA A 245 18.65 1.71 -15.27
N ALA A 246 17.57 0.93 -15.13
CA ALA A 246 16.29 1.40 -14.64
C ALA A 246 16.10 1.21 -13.12
N ASP A 247 16.63 0.14 -12.52
CA ASP A 247 16.42 -0.11 -11.09
C ASP A 247 17.35 0.79 -10.26
N ARG A 248 16.89 2.01 -9.94
CA ARG A 248 17.69 3.08 -9.33
C ARG A 248 17.38 3.35 -7.85
N GLY A 249 16.31 2.76 -7.30
CA GLY A 249 15.91 2.92 -5.89
C GLY A 249 16.78 2.20 -4.88
N VAL A 250 16.52 2.43 -3.58
CA VAL A 250 17.18 1.68 -2.48
C VAL A 250 16.87 0.19 -2.57
N PHE A 251 15.65 -0.16 -2.93
CA PHE A 251 15.21 -1.55 -3.08
C PHE A 251 15.19 -1.93 -4.57
N VAL A 252 15.88 -3.03 -4.88
CA VAL A 252 15.88 -3.63 -6.21
C VAL A 252 15.31 -5.04 -6.05
N CYS A 253 14.32 -5.39 -6.87
CA CYS A 253 13.71 -6.72 -6.81
C CYS A 253 14.79 -7.81 -6.94
N TYR A 254 14.68 -8.89 -6.14
CA TYR A 254 15.59 -10.05 -6.10
C TYR A 254 17.03 -9.79 -5.66
N LYS A 255 17.39 -8.54 -5.33
CA LYS A 255 18.75 -8.18 -4.94
C LYS A 255 18.81 -7.82 -3.46
N GLN A 256 19.76 -8.43 -2.74
CA GLN A 256 20.11 -7.96 -1.41
C GLN A 256 20.97 -6.69 -1.54
N MET A 257 20.37 -5.56 -1.19
CA MET A 257 21.02 -4.25 -1.19
C MET A 257 21.72 -4.01 0.15
N LYS A 258 22.75 -3.16 0.18
CA LYS A 258 23.46 -2.80 1.41
C LYS A 258 23.57 -1.28 1.53
N PHE A 259 23.78 -0.76 2.74
CA PHE A 259 23.96 0.69 2.92
C PHE A 259 25.13 1.26 2.10
N ARG A 260 26.19 0.47 1.88
CA ARG A 260 27.31 0.85 1.00
C ARG A 260 26.93 1.04 -0.47
N ASP A 261 25.81 0.49 -0.91
CA ASP A 261 25.35 0.57 -2.30
C ASP A 261 24.55 1.87 -2.55
N ILE A 262 24.32 2.66 -1.50
CA ILE A 262 23.68 3.98 -1.53
C ILE A 262 24.80 5.04 -1.53
N LEU A 263 25.24 5.40 -2.73
CA LEU A 263 26.37 6.31 -2.96
C LEU A 263 25.97 7.79 -2.83
N ASP A 264 24.69 8.10 -2.96
CA ASP A 264 24.16 9.47 -2.89
C ASP A 264 23.96 9.96 -1.42
N GLY A 265 24.17 9.06 -0.46
CA GLY A 265 24.11 9.31 0.98
C GLY A 265 22.80 8.83 1.62
N LEU A 266 22.90 8.16 2.78
CA LEU A 266 21.73 7.57 3.44
C LEU A 266 20.66 8.61 3.84
N SER A 267 21.08 9.82 4.21
CA SER A 267 20.18 10.93 4.56
C SER A 267 19.54 11.62 3.36
N ASN A 268 20.02 11.34 2.16
CA ASN A 268 19.60 11.96 0.90
C ASN A 268 18.86 10.97 -0.02
N THR A 269 18.70 9.72 0.39
CA THR A 269 18.00 8.71 -0.40
C THR A 269 16.77 8.18 0.34
N ILE A 270 15.62 8.19 -0.31
CA ILE A 270 14.37 7.64 0.18
C ILE A 270 14.43 6.11 0.09
N ALA A 271 14.26 5.43 1.23
CA ALA A 271 14.18 3.98 1.29
C ALA A 271 12.74 3.49 1.11
N MET A 272 11.77 4.17 1.70
CA MET A 272 10.35 3.78 1.69
C MET A 272 9.46 5.03 1.71
N ALA A 273 8.23 4.92 1.22
CA ALA A 273 7.24 6.01 1.30
C ALA A 273 5.83 5.53 1.59
N GLU A 274 5.00 6.46 2.08
CA GLU A 274 3.60 6.20 2.36
C GLU A 274 2.80 6.00 1.07
N ILE A 275 1.85 5.07 1.12
CA ILE A 275 0.88 4.81 0.06
C ILE A 275 -0.52 4.78 0.66
N ALA A 276 -1.48 5.36 -0.05
CA ALA A 276 -2.90 5.14 0.22
C ALA A 276 -3.30 3.77 -0.35
N THR A 277 -4.19 3.09 0.37
CA THR A 277 -4.76 1.82 -0.09
C THR A 277 -6.07 2.04 -0.82
N ASP A 278 -6.36 1.15 -1.78
CA ASP A 278 -7.54 1.27 -2.62
C ASP A 278 -8.83 0.99 -1.84
N LEU A 279 -9.86 1.80 -2.08
CA LEU A 279 -11.15 1.67 -1.41
C LEU A 279 -12.25 1.18 -2.35
N GLY A 280 -11.90 0.82 -3.59
CA GLY A 280 -12.88 0.51 -4.65
C GLY A 280 -13.64 1.73 -5.16
N ASP A 281 -13.14 2.94 -4.91
CA ASP A 281 -13.78 4.23 -5.23
C ASP A 281 -13.24 4.88 -6.52
N LYS A 282 -12.34 4.19 -7.22
CA LYS A 282 -11.59 4.70 -8.38
C LYS A 282 -10.71 5.92 -8.07
N ASP A 283 -10.17 6.02 -6.85
CA ASP A 283 -9.13 7.01 -6.53
C ASP A 283 -7.90 6.78 -7.42
N LYS A 284 -7.49 7.82 -8.15
CA LYS A 284 -6.46 7.70 -9.19
C LYS A 284 -5.07 7.36 -8.64
N ARG A 285 -4.89 7.48 -7.32
CA ARG A 285 -3.65 7.19 -6.59
C ARG A 285 -3.57 5.74 -6.10
N THR A 286 -4.66 4.99 -6.21
CA THR A 286 -4.80 3.66 -5.59
C THR A 286 -5.22 2.55 -6.56
N ILE A 287 -5.79 2.89 -7.71
CA ILE A 287 -6.05 1.92 -8.78
C ILE A 287 -5.49 2.43 -10.11
N SER A 288 -4.86 1.54 -10.88
CA SER A 288 -4.28 1.90 -12.17
C SER A 288 -5.36 2.00 -13.25
N TYR A 289 -5.14 2.90 -14.21
CA TYR A 289 -5.79 2.86 -15.52
C TYR A 289 -5.43 1.54 -16.20
N ASP A 290 -6.44 0.83 -16.73
CA ASP A 290 -6.26 -0.43 -17.45
C ASP A 290 -5.98 -0.14 -18.93
N ARG A 291 -4.72 -0.35 -19.33
CA ARG A 291 -4.22 -0.08 -20.68
C ARG A 291 -3.66 -1.36 -21.31
N PRO A 292 -3.89 -1.60 -22.62
CA PRO A 292 -3.27 -2.72 -23.31
C PRO A 292 -1.73 -2.63 -23.31
N SER A 293 -1.09 -3.78 -23.08
CA SER A 293 0.36 -3.98 -23.15
C SER A 293 1.00 -3.33 -24.38
N TRP A 294 2.21 -2.79 -24.22
CA TRP A 294 3.08 -2.29 -25.31
C TRP A 294 2.49 -1.17 -26.19
N SER A 295 1.48 -0.45 -25.72
CA SER A 295 0.87 0.65 -26.48
C SER A 295 1.75 1.89 -26.46
N TYR A 296 2.47 2.20 -27.56
CA TYR A 296 3.35 3.38 -27.67
C TYR A 296 2.66 4.62 -28.27
N PRO A 297 3.01 5.86 -27.84
CA PRO A 297 3.87 6.19 -26.70
C PRO A 297 3.21 5.82 -25.37
N GLY A 298 4.01 5.63 -24.33
CA GLY A 298 3.51 5.17 -23.02
C GLY A 298 4.20 5.79 -21.82
N PRO A 299 3.99 5.25 -20.60
CA PRO A 299 4.51 5.84 -19.36
C PRO A 299 6.04 5.92 -19.34
N ARG A 300 6.73 5.06 -20.10
CA ARG A 300 8.19 5.13 -20.27
C ARG A 300 8.61 6.43 -20.95
N ASP A 301 7.87 6.84 -21.97
CA ASP A 301 8.22 7.99 -22.82
C ASP A 301 7.62 9.29 -22.27
N ASN A 302 6.45 9.20 -21.61
CA ASN A 302 5.81 10.28 -20.86
C ASN A 302 5.11 9.72 -19.61
N PRO A 303 5.74 9.80 -18.43
CA PRO A 303 5.18 9.27 -17.17
C PRO A 303 3.86 9.92 -16.73
N SER A 304 3.61 11.16 -17.14
CA SER A 304 2.44 11.94 -16.73
C SER A 304 1.22 11.77 -17.64
N GLU A 305 1.31 10.92 -18.67
CA GLU A 305 0.26 10.81 -19.70
C GLU A 305 -1.12 10.48 -19.12
N CYS A 306 -1.19 9.66 -18.07
CA CYS A 306 -2.46 9.23 -17.47
C CYS A 306 -3.18 10.37 -16.72
N GLY A 307 -2.48 11.45 -16.36
CA GLY A 307 -3.08 12.65 -15.80
C GLY A 307 -3.79 13.53 -16.84
N SER A 308 -3.62 13.22 -18.12
CA SER A 308 -4.13 13.99 -19.25
C SER A 308 -5.21 13.23 -20.05
N GLY A 309 -5.74 13.82 -21.13
CA GLY A 309 -6.59 13.10 -22.08
C GLY A 309 -8.01 12.77 -21.61
N GLY A 310 -8.51 13.42 -20.55
CA GLY A 310 -9.88 13.22 -20.05
C GLY A 310 -10.09 11.93 -19.25
N LEU A 311 -9.01 11.26 -18.84
CA LEU A 311 -9.07 10.06 -18.00
C LEU A 311 -9.46 10.38 -16.55
N VAL A 312 -9.09 11.57 -16.08
CA VAL A 312 -9.42 12.08 -14.74
C VAL A 312 -10.76 12.80 -14.76
N ASP A 313 -11.57 12.59 -13.74
CA ASP A 313 -12.86 13.26 -13.59
C ASP A 313 -12.65 14.77 -13.34
N ALA A 314 -13.13 15.62 -14.25
CA ALA A 314 -12.97 17.07 -14.16
C ALA A 314 -13.70 17.69 -12.96
N ALA A 315 -14.81 17.09 -12.50
CA ALA A 315 -15.55 17.55 -11.33
C ALA A 315 -14.94 17.01 -10.03
N ARG A 316 -14.24 15.87 -10.10
CA ARG A 316 -13.62 15.21 -8.95
C ARG A 316 -12.18 14.80 -9.26
N PRO A 317 -11.21 15.73 -9.24
CA PRO A 317 -9.84 15.52 -9.75
C PRO A 317 -9.00 14.47 -9.01
N GLN A 318 -9.50 13.93 -7.89
CA GLN A 318 -8.92 12.81 -7.16
C GLN A 318 -9.29 11.44 -7.74
N PHE A 319 -10.29 11.36 -8.61
CA PHE A 319 -10.83 10.11 -9.11
C PHE A 319 -10.68 10.01 -10.63
N TRP A 320 -10.56 8.78 -11.11
CA TRP A 320 -10.75 8.50 -12.52
C TRP A 320 -12.18 8.84 -12.95
N ALA A 321 -12.34 9.28 -14.20
CA ALA A 321 -13.65 9.45 -14.81
C ALA A 321 -14.41 8.12 -14.81
N ALA A 322 -15.74 8.17 -14.73
CA ALA A 322 -16.57 6.97 -14.71
C ALA A 322 -16.31 6.06 -15.93
N SER A 323 -16.06 6.66 -17.09
CA SER A 323 -15.75 6.00 -18.37
C SER A 323 -14.34 5.40 -18.44
N THR A 324 -13.43 5.79 -17.54
CA THR A 324 -12.05 5.32 -17.56
C THR A 324 -12.01 3.86 -17.09
N PRO A 325 -11.53 2.93 -17.94
CA PRO A 325 -11.33 1.55 -17.53
C PRO A 325 -10.21 1.50 -16.50
N THR A 326 -10.49 0.88 -15.37
CA THR A 326 -9.52 0.64 -14.30
C THR A 326 -9.34 -0.86 -14.18
N ASP A 327 -8.26 -1.26 -13.53
CA ASP A 327 -7.96 -2.66 -13.29
C ASP A 327 -9.04 -3.36 -12.44
N SER A 328 -8.90 -4.68 -12.23
CA SER A 328 -9.82 -5.47 -11.44
C SER A 328 -9.97 -4.91 -10.02
N SER A 329 -11.17 -5.01 -9.47
CA SER A 329 -11.46 -4.57 -8.10
C SER A 329 -10.63 -5.30 -7.03
N SER A 330 -10.04 -6.45 -7.38
CA SER A 330 -9.12 -7.22 -6.55
C SER A 330 -7.65 -6.82 -6.69
N ASN A 331 -7.32 -5.92 -7.63
CA ASN A 331 -5.95 -5.47 -7.87
C ASN A 331 -5.78 -3.98 -7.52
N GLY A 332 -5.93 -3.67 -6.24
CA GLY A 332 -5.76 -2.34 -5.69
C GLY A 332 -4.41 -2.15 -4.99
N ARG A 333 -3.94 -0.91 -4.95
CA ARG A 333 -2.70 -0.54 -4.26
C ARG A 333 -2.76 -0.87 -2.78
N GLY A 334 -1.67 -1.41 -2.26
CA GLY A 334 -1.52 -1.77 -0.85
C GLY A 334 -2.41 -2.92 -0.37
N TYR A 335 -2.96 -3.76 -1.25
CA TYR A 335 -3.85 -4.86 -0.87
C TYR A 335 -3.16 -6.08 -0.26
N GLN A 336 -1.87 -6.25 -0.51
CA GLN A 336 -1.10 -7.40 -0.08
C GLN A 336 0.25 -6.93 0.44
N TRP A 337 0.37 -6.78 1.77
CA TRP A 337 1.63 -6.36 2.40
C TRP A 337 2.78 -7.34 2.14
N PHE A 338 2.47 -8.62 2.03
CA PHE A 338 3.43 -9.69 1.84
C PHE A 338 3.89 -9.84 0.38
N SER A 339 3.16 -9.28 -0.58
CA SER A 339 3.46 -9.44 -2.01
C SER A 339 4.39 -8.34 -2.50
N ARG A 340 5.41 -8.72 -3.28
CA ARG A 340 6.39 -7.80 -3.86
C ARG A 340 5.87 -7.04 -5.08
N LEU A 341 4.69 -7.38 -5.61
CA LEU A 341 4.26 -6.79 -6.87
C LEU A 341 4.23 -5.27 -6.73
N PRO A 342 4.71 -4.52 -7.74
CA PRO A 342 4.97 -3.09 -7.57
C PRO A 342 3.76 -2.31 -7.09
N LEU A 343 2.59 -2.61 -7.67
CA LEU A 343 1.33 -1.98 -7.27
C LEU A 343 1.02 -2.11 -5.78
N TYR A 344 1.42 -3.19 -5.11
CA TYR A 344 1.07 -3.42 -3.71
C TYR A 344 2.06 -2.81 -2.73
N SER A 345 3.36 -2.89 -3.01
CA SER A 345 4.37 -2.57 -2.01
C SER A 345 5.59 -1.83 -2.55
N MET A 346 5.48 -1.17 -3.71
CA MET A 346 6.51 -0.26 -4.22
C MET A 346 6.01 1.17 -4.46
N VAL A 347 6.97 2.10 -4.48
CA VAL A 347 6.81 3.48 -4.91
C VAL A 347 7.91 3.87 -5.89
N THR A 348 7.62 4.87 -6.73
CA THR A 348 8.58 5.51 -7.62
C THR A 348 8.61 7.01 -7.39
N THR A 349 9.77 7.63 -7.49
CA THR A 349 9.98 9.08 -7.34
C THR A 349 9.99 9.78 -8.70
N ILE A 350 8.98 9.50 -9.52
CA ILE A 350 8.85 10.05 -10.88
C ILE A 350 7.89 11.24 -10.89
N LEU A 351 6.64 11.01 -10.48
CA LEU A 351 5.67 12.08 -10.26
C LEU A 351 5.67 12.46 -8.78
N PRO A 352 5.36 13.73 -8.44
CA PRO A 352 5.29 14.18 -7.05
C PRO A 352 4.20 13.43 -6.26
N PRO A 353 4.21 13.54 -4.92
CA PRO A 353 3.23 12.89 -4.07
C PRO A 353 1.78 13.20 -4.46
N ASN A 354 0.89 12.23 -4.21
CA ASN A 354 -0.54 12.30 -4.49
C ASN A 354 -0.93 12.48 -5.97
N LYS A 355 -0.02 12.18 -6.89
CA LYS A 355 -0.30 12.04 -8.33
C LYS A 355 -0.87 10.67 -8.69
N GLU A 356 -1.45 10.62 -9.88
CA GLU A 356 -2.04 9.42 -10.46
C GLU A 356 -1.04 8.28 -10.71
N LEU A 357 -1.55 7.05 -10.61
CA LEU A 357 -0.85 5.87 -11.10
C LEU A 357 -0.90 5.83 -12.62
N CYS A 358 0.19 5.40 -13.25
CA CYS A 358 0.25 5.29 -14.72
C CYS A 358 1.12 4.12 -15.13
N GLY A 359 0.56 3.13 -15.82
CA GLY A 359 1.28 1.89 -16.16
C GLY A 359 0.59 1.05 -17.23
N TYR A 360 1.21 -0.09 -17.53
CA TYR A 360 0.63 -1.16 -18.35
C TYR A 360 0.26 -2.38 -17.51
N ASP A 361 -0.54 -3.27 -18.10
CA ASP A 361 -0.68 -4.68 -17.71
C ASP A 361 -0.84 -4.86 -16.20
N ARG A 362 -1.87 -4.24 -15.64
CA ARG A 362 -2.21 -4.38 -14.23
C ARG A 362 -1.17 -3.86 -13.23
N GLY A 363 -0.24 -3.03 -13.71
CA GLY A 363 0.73 -2.35 -12.87
C GLY A 363 1.89 -3.22 -12.39
N VAL A 364 2.30 -4.18 -13.21
CA VAL A 364 3.46 -5.04 -12.91
C VAL A 364 4.75 -4.56 -13.56
N ASP A 365 4.87 -4.54 -14.88
CA ASP A 365 6.18 -4.46 -15.53
C ASP A 365 6.67 -3.03 -15.80
N LEU A 366 5.76 -2.13 -16.20
CA LEU A 366 6.04 -0.70 -16.34
C LEU A 366 4.93 0.07 -15.63
N ILE A 367 5.27 0.68 -14.51
CA ILE A 367 4.32 1.48 -13.75
C ILE A 367 5.00 2.62 -13.00
N VAL A 368 4.33 3.76 -13.02
CA VAL A 368 4.58 4.93 -12.19
C VAL A 368 3.71 4.81 -10.95
N LEU A 369 4.36 4.79 -9.78
CA LEU A 369 3.75 4.56 -8.48
C LEU A 369 4.08 5.70 -7.52
N PRO A 370 3.54 6.91 -7.72
CA PRO A 370 3.86 8.04 -6.85
C PRO A 370 3.42 7.73 -5.41
N PRO A 371 4.16 8.14 -4.37
CA PRO A 371 3.70 8.06 -3.00
C PRO A 371 2.34 8.75 -2.84
N SER A 372 1.51 8.24 -1.94
CA SER A 372 0.21 8.85 -1.68
C SER A 372 -0.18 8.70 -0.21
N SER A 373 -0.95 9.66 0.28
CA SER A 373 -1.45 9.64 1.65
C SER A 373 -2.85 10.22 1.72
N ARG A 374 -3.56 9.88 2.80
CA ARG A 374 -4.82 10.53 3.18
C ARG A 374 -4.58 11.79 4.04
N HIS A 375 -3.33 12.07 4.41
CA HIS A 375 -2.93 13.33 5.00
C HIS A 375 -3.06 14.48 3.99
N GLN A 376 -3.30 15.69 4.49
CA GLN A 376 -3.38 16.87 3.65
C GLN A 376 -1.98 17.36 3.26
N GLY A 377 -1.78 17.60 1.96
CA GLY A 377 -0.66 18.37 1.42
C GLY A 377 0.68 17.64 1.35
N GLY A 378 0.72 16.32 1.52
CA GLY A 378 1.95 15.55 1.43
C GLY A 378 1.87 14.12 1.92
N VAL A 379 3.03 13.50 2.05
CA VAL A 379 3.24 12.10 2.46
C VAL A 379 4.41 11.99 3.42
N HIS A 380 4.43 10.96 4.26
CA HIS A 380 5.66 10.59 4.95
C HIS A 380 6.57 9.76 4.04
N VAL A 381 7.87 10.05 4.13
CA VAL A 381 8.94 9.23 3.54
C VAL A 381 9.91 8.83 4.63
N LEU A 382 10.50 7.66 4.45
CA LEU A 382 11.60 7.16 5.25
C LEU A 382 12.88 7.26 4.44
N MET A 383 13.82 8.03 4.97
CA MET A 383 15.18 8.12 4.45
C MET A 383 15.97 6.87 4.81
N ALA A 384 17.01 6.56 4.04
CA ALA A 384 17.83 5.36 4.23
C ALA A 384 18.66 5.37 5.53
N ASP A 385 18.78 6.52 6.20
CA ASP A 385 19.38 6.67 7.53
C ASP A 385 18.38 6.46 8.69
N GLY A 386 17.10 6.20 8.38
CA GLY A 386 16.03 6.01 9.35
C GLY A 386 15.24 7.28 9.69
N ALA A 387 15.60 8.45 9.16
CA ALA A 387 14.85 9.67 9.36
C ALA A 387 13.49 9.63 8.66
N VAL A 388 12.45 10.13 9.32
CA VAL A 388 11.10 10.24 8.74
C VAL A 388 10.82 11.69 8.46
N LYS A 389 10.56 12.01 7.18
CA LYS A 389 10.26 13.35 6.70
C LYS A 389 8.86 13.42 6.12
N PHE A 390 8.23 14.60 6.20
CA PHE A 390 6.96 14.83 5.51
C PHE A 390 7.22 15.67 4.26
N ILE A 391 7.02 15.07 3.09
CA ILE A 391 7.25 15.69 1.80
C ILE A 391 5.95 16.23 1.27
N THR A 392 5.94 17.49 0.84
CA THR A 392 4.73 18.13 0.33
C THR A 392 4.45 17.75 -1.12
N ASP A 393 3.18 17.88 -1.52
CA ASP A 393 2.75 17.66 -2.92
C ASP A 393 3.38 18.68 -3.90
N SER A 394 3.95 19.76 -3.37
CA SER A 394 4.58 20.86 -4.10
C SER A 394 6.09 20.71 -4.25
N ILE A 395 6.67 19.54 -3.90
CA ILE A 395 8.09 19.29 -4.09
C ILE A 395 8.48 19.45 -5.57
N GLU A 396 9.68 19.99 -5.81
CA GLU A 396 10.23 20.16 -7.15
C GLU A 396 10.48 18.78 -7.79
N ALA A 397 9.72 18.48 -8.85
CA ALA A 397 9.67 17.17 -9.49
C ALA A 397 10.12 17.21 -10.97
N GLY A 398 10.96 18.19 -11.33
CA GLY A 398 11.57 18.34 -12.65
C GLY A 398 10.57 18.30 -13.81
N ASP A 399 10.98 17.64 -14.89
CA ASP A 399 10.13 17.42 -16.06
C ASP A 399 9.40 16.07 -15.95
N SER A 400 8.18 16.11 -15.42
CA SER A 400 7.30 14.93 -15.31
C SER A 400 6.88 14.31 -16.65
N THR A 401 7.16 14.98 -17.78
CA THR A 401 6.91 14.46 -19.14
C THR A 401 8.15 13.82 -19.77
N ALA A 402 9.33 13.96 -19.15
CA ALA A 402 10.56 13.42 -19.67
C ALA A 402 10.58 11.88 -19.64
N PRO A 403 11.14 11.23 -20.67
CA PRO A 403 11.25 9.79 -20.73
C PRO A 403 12.12 9.26 -19.59
N MET A 404 11.70 8.15 -19.00
CA MET A 404 12.40 7.50 -17.88
C MET A 404 13.82 7.07 -18.30
N VAL A 405 14.72 6.95 -17.31
CA VAL A 405 16.04 6.35 -17.54
C VAL A 405 15.89 4.87 -17.86
N HIS A 406 16.50 4.44 -18.96
CA HIS A 406 16.39 3.07 -19.46
C HIS A 406 17.58 2.69 -20.36
N ARG A 407 17.78 1.40 -20.66
CA ARG A 407 18.98 0.91 -21.39
C ARG A 407 19.24 1.62 -22.71
N TRP A 408 18.18 1.80 -23.52
CA TRP A 408 18.23 2.48 -24.82
C TRP A 408 18.10 4.01 -24.74
N GLY A 409 18.20 4.60 -23.54
CA GLY A 409 18.18 6.04 -23.38
C GLY A 409 19.38 6.71 -24.05
N ASN A 410 19.27 8.00 -24.31
CA ASN A 410 20.30 8.76 -25.03
C ASN A 410 20.59 10.11 -24.36
N ALA A 411 21.73 10.70 -24.73
CA ALA A 411 22.18 11.98 -24.17
C ALA A 411 21.23 13.14 -24.52
N THR A 412 20.60 13.09 -25.71
CA THR A 412 19.69 14.13 -26.19
C THR A 412 18.45 14.26 -25.29
N ASN A 413 17.89 13.12 -24.89
CA ASN A 413 16.75 13.03 -23.98
C ASN A 413 17.17 13.01 -22.51
N LYS A 414 18.48 13.06 -22.21
CA LYS A 414 19.06 12.98 -20.86
C LYS A 414 18.59 11.77 -20.05
N ASN A 415 18.24 10.67 -20.70
CA ASN A 415 17.69 9.47 -20.07
C ASN A 415 18.56 8.23 -20.23
N GLN A 416 19.84 8.42 -20.60
CA GLN A 416 20.82 7.35 -20.70
C GLN A 416 21.19 6.77 -19.32
N PRO A 417 21.63 5.50 -19.23
CA PRO A 417 22.06 4.90 -17.97
C PRO A 417 23.14 5.74 -17.27
N GLY A 418 22.94 6.01 -15.97
CA GLY A 418 23.83 6.85 -15.17
C GLY A 418 23.67 8.36 -15.35
N ALA A 419 22.69 8.82 -16.13
CA ALA A 419 22.29 10.22 -16.14
C ALA A 419 21.67 10.64 -14.79
N PRO A 420 21.78 11.93 -14.39
CA PRO A 420 21.00 12.49 -13.30
C PRO A 420 19.49 12.30 -13.53
N SER A 421 18.71 12.33 -12.46
CA SER A 421 17.26 12.22 -12.56
C SER A 421 16.67 13.37 -13.38
N PRO A 422 15.78 13.11 -14.36
CA PRO A 422 15.06 14.17 -15.06
C PRO A 422 13.94 14.78 -14.20
N TYR A 423 13.61 14.16 -13.05
CA TYR A 423 12.50 14.53 -12.18
C TYR A 423 12.94 15.40 -10.99
N GLY A 424 13.99 16.21 -11.17
CA GLY A 424 14.44 17.22 -10.22
C GLY A 424 14.88 16.65 -8.88
N LEU A 425 14.72 17.46 -7.82
CA LEU A 425 15.01 17.08 -6.44
C LEU A 425 14.26 15.81 -6.05
N TRP A 426 12.99 15.70 -6.43
CA TRP A 426 12.18 14.53 -6.10
C TRP A 426 12.76 13.23 -6.66
N GLY A 427 13.14 13.24 -7.93
CA GLY A 427 13.77 12.10 -8.57
C GLY A 427 15.16 11.77 -8.01
N ALA A 428 15.97 12.80 -7.75
CA ALA A 428 17.27 12.65 -7.12
C ALA A 428 17.18 11.94 -5.76
N LEU A 429 16.19 12.32 -4.93
CA LEU A 429 15.94 11.69 -3.62
C LEU A 429 15.60 10.20 -3.71
N GLY A 430 15.04 9.72 -4.82
CA GLY A 430 14.74 8.29 -4.97
C GLY A 430 15.87 7.48 -5.59
N SER A 431 16.90 8.12 -6.15
CA SER A 431 18.00 7.43 -6.79
C SER A 431 19.13 7.17 -5.77
N ARG A 432 19.71 5.96 -5.79
CA ARG A 432 20.72 5.55 -4.79
C ARG A 432 22.16 5.86 -5.20
N ALA A 433 22.45 5.99 -6.50
CA ALA A 433 23.82 5.96 -7.02
C ALA A 433 23.98 6.76 -8.33
N SER A 434 23.34 7.91 -8.42
CA SER A 434 23.41 8.80 -9.60
C SER A 434 24.36 9.98 -9.40
N LYS A 435 25.00 10.06 -8.22
CA LYS A 435 25.90 11.13 -7.76
C LYS A 435 25.19 12.47 -7.59
N GLU A 436 23.95 12.42 -7.14
CA GLU A 436 23.09 13.58 -6.91
C GLU A 436 23.16 13.94 -5.41
N THR A 437 24.13 14.78 -5.03
CA THR A 437 24.26 15.27 -3.65
C THR A 437 23.38 16.49 -3.43
N ILE A 438 22.61 16.48 -2.34
CA ILE A 438 21.67 17.55 -1.99
C ILE A 438 22.26 18.35 -0.83
N ASP A 439 22.54 19.64 -1.07
CA ASP A 439 23.17 20.53 -0.09
C ASP A 439 22.15 21.29 0.78
N ALA A 440 20.85 21.22 0.47
CA ALA A 440 19.78 21.96 1.14
C ALA A 440 18.86 21.04 1.96
N GLU A 441 18.37 21.55 3.10
CA GLU A 441 17.35 20.87 3.90
C GLU A 441 15.98 20.95 3.20
N PHE A 442 15.32 19.79 3.06
CA PHE A 442 14.04 19.60 2.37
C PHE A 442 13.05 18.84 3.24
#